data_AF-W2KYH4-F1
#
_entry.id   AF-W2KYH4-F1
#
_cell.length_a   1.000
_cell.length_b   1.000
_cell.length_c   1.000
_cell.angle_alpha   90.00
_cell.angle_beta   90.00
_cell.angle_gamma   90.00
#
_symmetry.space_group_name_H-M   'P 1'
#
loop_
_entity.id
_entity.type
_entity.pdbx_description
1 polymer ?
#
loop_
_entity_poly.entity_id
_entity_poly.type
_entity_poly.pdbx_seq_one_letter_code
_entity_poly.pdbx_strand_id
1 'polypeptide(L)' 'MPDLTVLLLGKGCIVRGISLGSQQQLRDLVQFVSHHHIQPFVQKTFGFSRNEVLEAFDYLQAGCHIGKVGIEIKHEA' A
#
# COMPACT_ATOMS: atom_id res chain seq x y z
N MET A 1 -14.76 1.34 21.24
CA MET A 1 -15.16 1.81 19.90
C MET A 1 -16.62 2.23 19.99
N PRO A 2 -17.03 3.42 19.51
CA PRO A 2 -18.41 3.87 19.64
C PRO A 2 -19.36 3.02 18.76
N ASP A 3 -20.61 2.88 19.19
CA ASP A 3 -21.66 2.27 18.38
C ASP A 3 -22.01 3.20 17.21
N LEU A 4 -21.79 2.73 15.98
CA LEU A 4 -22.05 3.49 14.76
C LEU A 4 -23.41 3.15 14.13
N THR A 5 -24.15 2.18 14.68
CA THR A 5 -25.32 1.57 14.03
C THR A 5 -26.40 2.60 13.71
N VAL A 6 -26.83 3.38 14.71
CA VAL A 6 -27.88 4.41 14.53
C VAL A 6 -27.43 5.52 13.57
N LEU A 7 -26.15 5.91 13.62
CA LEU A 7 -25.60 6.96 12.76
C LEU A 7 -25.54 6.54 11.29
N LEU A 8 -25.14 5.30 11.02
CA LEU A 8 -25.08 4.73 9.68
C LEU A 8 -26.47 4.54 9.10
N LEU A 9 -27.42 4.03 9.89
CA LEU A 9 -28.81 3.87 9.48
C LEU A 9 -29.48 5.21 9.18
N GLY A 10 -29.32 6.21 10.05
CA GLY A 10 -29.92 7.53 9.86
C GLY A 10 -29.45 8.27 8.61
N LYS A 11 -28.23 7.97 8.13
CA LYS A 11 -27.67 8.55 6.90
C LYS A 11 -27.79 7.64 5.67
N GLY A 12 -28.33 6.43 5.82
CA GLY A 12 -28.37 5.44 4.74
C GLY A 12 -26.98 5.02 4.25
N CYS A 13 -25.97 4.99 5.13
CA CYS A 13 -24.61 4.62 4.78
C CYS A 13 -24.44 3.11 4.57
N ILE A 14 -23.57 2.72 3.64
CA ILE A 14 -23.18 1.33 3.40
C ILE A 14 -21.83 1.06 4.06
N VAL A 15 -21.75 0.02 4.89
CA VAL A 15 -20.48 -0.50 5.40
C VAL A 15 -20.07 -1.71 4.56
N ARG A 16 -18.96 -1.60 3.84
CA ARG A 16 -18.38 -2.69 3.05
C ARG A 16 -16.98 -2.98 3.53
N GLY A 17 -16.76 -4.17 4.09
CA GLY A 17 -15.41 -4.69 4.31
C GLY A 17 -14.75 -5.01 2.98
N ILE A 18 -13.52 -4.54 2.78
CA ILE A 18 -12.70 -4.86 1.61
C ILE A 18 -11.36 -5.36 2.14
N SER A 19 -10.98 -6.57 1.73
CA SER A 19 -9.68 -7.15 2.04
C SER A 19 -9.06 -7.64 0.74
N LEU A 20 -7.97 -6.98 0.32
CA LEU A 20 -7.31 -7.23 -0.97
C LEU A 20 -8.29 -7.14 -2.16
N GLY A 21 -7.85 -7.59 -3.34
CA GLY A 21 -8.65 -7.70 -4.54
C GLY A 21 -8.40 -9.04 -5.24
N SER A 22 -9.30 -9.42 -6.15
CA SER A 22 -9.14 -10.61 -6.99
C SER A 22 -7.97 -10.44 -7.98
N GLN A 23 -7.50 -11.56 -8.53
CA GLN A 23 -6.49 -11.53 -9.59
C GLN A 23 -6.93 -10.69 -10.79
N GLN A 24 -8.24 -10.69 -11.12
CA GLN A 24 -8.79 -9.85 -12.19
C GLN A 24 -8.63 -8.37 -11.86
N GLN A 25 -9.02 -7.96 -10.65
CA GLN A 25 -8.89 -6.57 -10.21
C GLN A 25 -7.44 -6.10 -10.21
N LEU A 26 -6.48 -6.98 -9.86
CA LEU A 26 -5.06 -6.65 -9.95
C LEU A 26 -4.61 -6.42 -11.41
N ARG A 27 -5.04 -7.27 -12.35
CA ARG A 27 -4.72 -7.09 -13.77
C ARG A 27 -5.30 -5.78 -14.31
N ASP A 28 -6.54 -5.48 -13.99
CA ASP A 28 -7.22 -4.25 -14.40
C ASP A 28 -6.49 -3.03 -13.83
N LEU A 29 -6.09 -3.08 -12.55
CA LEU A 29 -5.29 -2.03 -11.91
C LEU A 29 -3.96 -1.83 -12.64
N VAL A 30 -3.21 -2.89 -12.89
CA VAL A 30 -1.90 -2.82 -13.56
C VAL A 30 -2.02 -2.21 -14.96
N GLN A 31 -3.03 -2.63 -15.74
CA GLN A 31 -3.30 -2.06 -17.06
C GLN A 31 -3.58 -0.56 -16.97
N PHE A 32 -4.47 -0.17 -16.05
CA PHE A 32 -4.86 1.23 -15.86
C PHE A 32 -3.68 2.12 -15.47
N VAL A 33 -2.92 1.73 -14.43
CA VAL A 33 -1.79 2.55 -13.95
C VAL A 33 -0.65 2.61 -14.96
N SER A 34 -0.42 1.55 -15.72
CA SER A 34 0.59 1.53 -16.78
C SER A 34 0.21 2.45 -17.93
N HIS A 35 -1.06 2.40 -18.37
CA HIS A 35 -1.56 3.25 -19.46
C HIS A 35 -1.55 4.74 -19.11
N HIS A 36 -1.85 5.07 -17.85
CA HIS A 36 -1.89 6.45 -17.37
C HIS A 36 -0.58 6.92 -16.71
N HIS A 37 0.49 6.12 -16.76
CA HIS A 37 1.78 6.42 -16.13
C HIS A 37 1.68 6.80 -14.64
N ILE A 38 0.74 6.18 -13.91
CA ILE A 38 0.57 6.39 -12.48
C ILE A 38 1.57 5.51 -11.75
N GLN A 39 2.46 6.14 -10.99
CA GLN A 39 3.47 5.44 -10.18
C GLN A 39 3.15 5.57 -8.69
N PRO A 40 3.37 4.53 -7.88
CA PRO A 40 3.35 4.68 -6.44
C PRO A 40 4.45 5.65 -6.01
N PHE A 41 4.12 6.56 -5.09
CA PHE A 41 5.13 7.42 -4.48
C PHE A 41 6.00 6.61 -3.51
N VAL A 42 7.25 6.34 -3.90
CA VAL A 42 8.26 5.71 -3.05
C VAL A 42 9.10 6.81 -2.41
N GLN A 43 9.01 6.96 -1.09
CA GLN A 43 9.71 8.04 -0.39
C GLN A 43 11.19 7.74 -0.15
N LYS A 44 11.50 6.50 0.23
CA LYS A 44 12.86 6.06 0.54
C LYS A 44 13.05 4.63 0.03
N THR A 45 14.21 4.40 -0.57
CA THR A 45 14.65 3.08 -1.04
C THR A 45 15.90 2.68 -0.27
N PHE A 46 15.95 1.41 0.15
CA PHE A 46 17.05 0.80 0.88
C PHE A 46 17.69 -0.30 0.02
N GLY A 47 18.98 -0.59 0.21
CA GLY A 47 19.63 -1.71 -0.49
C GLY A 47 19.21 -3.09 0.04
N PHE A 48 19.54 -4.14 -0.72
CA PHE A 48 19.23 -5.54 -0.36
C PHE A 48 20.23 -6.19 0.62
N SER A 49 21.03 -5.40 1.33
CA SER A 49 21.85 -5.96 2.42
C SER A 49 20.99 -6.27 3.64
N ARG A 50 21.38 -7.26 4.46
CA ARG A 50 20.62 -7.62 5.67
C ARG A 50 20.36 -6.41 6.58
N ASN A 51 21.36 -5.54 6.76
CA ASN A 51 21.25 -4.39 7.64
C ASN A 51 20.29 -3.34 7.08
N GLU A 52 20.37 -3.04 5.78
CA GLU A 52 19.47 -2.06 5.13
C GLU A 52 18.03 -2.56 5.06
N VAL A 53 17.81 -3.86 4.86
CA VAL A 53 16.47 -4.44 4.91
C VAL A 53 15.85 -4.28 6.30
N LEU A 54 16.62 -4.55 7.36
CA LEU A 54 16.15 -4.33 8.73
C LEU A 54 15.85 -2.85 8.99
N GLU A 55 16.73 -1.94 8.55
CA GLU A 55 16.50 -0.49 8.64
C GLU A 55 15.25 -0.05 7.88
N ALA A 56 14.95 -0.67 6.73
CA ALA A 56 13.73 -0.40 5.97
C ALA A 56 12.46 -0.76 6.75
N PHE A 57 12.47 -1.89 7.46
CA PHE A 57 11.35 -2.31 8.32
C PHE A 57 11.22 -1.42 9.56
N ASP A 58 12.33 -1.03 10.18
CA ASP A 58 12.31 -0.09 11.31
C ASP A 58 11.75 1.28 10.86
N TYR A 59 12.14 1.76 9.68
CA TYR A 59 11.62 2.98 9.08
C TYR A 59 10.12 2.88 8.73
N LEU A 60 9.67 1.73 8.22
CA LEU A 60 8.26 1.45 7.97
C LEU A 60 7.46 1.47 9.29
N GLN A 61 7.97 0.81 10.33
CA GLN A 61 7.32 0.71 11.65
C GLN A 61 7.22 2.06 12.35
N ALA A 62 8.21 2.94 12.19
CA ALA A 62 8.17 4.30 12.73
C ALA A 62 7.01 5.15 12.18
N GLY A 63 6.45 4.79 11.01
CA GLY A 63 5.27 5.46 10.45
C GLY A 63 5.50 6.89 9.96
N CYS A 64 6.74 7.36 9.93
CA CYS A 64 7.11 8.72 9.50
C CYS A 64 7.11 8.90 7.97
N HIS A 65 6.67 7.89 7.22
CA HIS A 65 6.74 7.88 5.76
C HIS A 65 5.40 8.23 5.10
N ILE A 66 5.47 8.87 3.94
CA ILE A 66 4.35 9.09 3.03
C ILE A 66 4.51 8.13 1.85
N GLY A 67 3.48 7.35 1.54
CA GLY A 67 3.50 6.45 0.41
C GLY A 67 4.16 5.11 0.71
N LYS A 68 5.20 4.75 -0.04
CA LYS A 68 5.85 3.43 0.00
C LYS A 68 7.33 3.52 0.40
N VAL A 69 7.81 2.45 1.02
CA VAL A 69 9.22 2.19 1.29
C VAL A 69 9.70 1.13 0.30
N GLY A 70 10.77 1.41 -0.43
CA GLY A 70 11.36 0.52 -1.44
C GLY A 70 12.54 -0.27 -0.89
N ILE A 71 12.74 -1.47 -1.42
CA ILE A 71 13.97 -2.25 -1.26
C ILE A 71 14.48 -2.56 -2.67
N GLU A 72 15.67 -2.08 -3.00
CA GLU A 72 16.30 -2.28 -4.29
C GLU A 72 17.05 -3.61 -4.31
N ILE A 73 16.61 -4.52 -5.18
CA ILE A 73 17.24 -5.81 -5.42
C ILE A 73 18.17 -5.65 -6.62
N LYS A 74 19.44 -6.03 -6.46
CA LYS A 74 20.38 -6.07 -7.60
C LYS A 74 19.94 -7.13 -8.59
N HIS A 75 19.86 -6.75 -9.86
CA HIS A 75 19.71 -7.71 -10.94
C HIS A 75 21.07 -8.37 -11.17
N GLU A 76 21.20 -9.66 -10.87
CA GLU A 76 22.29 -10.47 -11.45
C GLU A 76 21.90 -10.72 -12.91
N ALA A 77 22.73 -10.24 -13.83
CA ALA A 77 22.59 -10.45 -15.26
C ALA A 77 23.18 -11.80 -15.67
#